data_AF-A0AAU8FDP1-F1
#
_entry.id   AF-A0AAU8FDP1-F1
#
_cell.length_a   1.000
_cell.length_b   1.000
_cell.length_c   1.000
_cell.angle_alpha   90.00
_cell.angle_beta   90.00
_cell.angle_gamma   90.00
#
_symmetry.space_group_name_H-M   'P 1'
#
loop_
_entity.id
_entity.type
_entity.pdbx_description
1 polymer ?
#
loop_
_entity_poly.entity_id
_entity_poly.type
_entity_poly.pdbx_seq_one_letter_code
_entity_poly.pdbx_strand_id
1 'polypeptide(L)'
;MNTPIDDSDEIEKRTYEIVKAFFQTDSASEIIGSLHFMVESLLFTENLVNVGPEMRVHIANQLRVANLISQLGECYRLHAGK
;
A
#
# COMPACT_ATOMS: atom_id res chain seq x y z
N MET A 1 -44.80 2.76 9.04
CA MET A 1 -43.60 2.35 9.78
C MET A 1 -42.42 2.65 8.88
N ASN A 2 -41.57 3.63 9.23
CA ASN A 2 -40.34 3.89 8.49
C ASN A 2 -39.25 3.02 9.13
N THR A 3 -38.78 2.01 8.41
CA THR A 3 -37.59 1.24 8.77
C THR A 3 -36.37 2.16 8.73
N PRO A 4 -35.44 2.08 9.70
CA PRO A 4 -34.16 2.76 9.60
C PRO A 4 -33.45 2.24 8.36
N ILE A 5 -33.03 3.13 7.47
CA ILE A 5 -32.11 2.78 6.38
C ILE A 5 -30.79 2.46 7.06
N ASP A 6 -30.34 1.22 6.93
CA ASP A 6 -29.02 0.81 7.40
C ASP A 6 -27.97 1.37 6.44
N ASP A 7 -27.59 2.64 6.67
CA ASP A 7 -26.60 3.35 5.86
C ASP A 7 -25.20 2.69 5.91
N SER A 8 -25.00 1.67 6.76
CA SER A 8 -23.73 0.92 6.88
C SER A 8 -23.35 0.22 5.57
N ASP A 9 -24.31 -0.43 4.90
CA ASP A 9 -24.06 -1.18 3.67
C ASP A 9 -23.68 -0.27 2.50
N GLU A 10 -24.32 0.91 2.42
CA GLU A 10 -23.99 1.92 1.40
C GLU A 10 -22.62 2.58 1.66
N ILE A 11 -22.24 2.79 2.93
CA ILE A 11 -20.92 3.30 3.31
C ILE A 11 -19.82 2.27 2.97
N GLU A 12 -20.02 0.99 3.26
CA GLU A 12 -19.09 -0.07 2.91
C GLU A 12 -18.92 -0.19 1.40
N LYS A 13 -20.02 -0.20 0.65
CA LYS A 13 -19.99 -0.27 -0.82
C LYS A 13 -19.26 0.93 -1.42
N ARG A 14 -19.53 2.14 -0.93
CA ARG A 14 -18.84 3.35 -1.39
C ARG A 14 -17.35 3.33 -1.06
N THR A 15 -16.97 2.83 0.12
CA THR A 15 -15.57 2.65 0.52
C THR A 15 -14.87 1.65 -0.39
N TYR A 16 -15.52 0.51 -0.66
CA TYR A 16 -15.04 -0.50 -1.59
C TYR A 16 -14.83 0.07 -3.00
N GLU A 17 -15.78 0.85 -3.51
CA GLU A 17 -15.67 1.48 -4.84
C GLU A 17 -14.51 2.48 -4.92
N ILE A 18 -14.30 3.29 -3.88
CA ILE A 18 -13.18 4.23 -3.81
C ILE A 18 -11.84 3.48 -3.77
N VAL A 19 -11.73 2.47 -2.91
CA VAL A 19 -10.52 1.65 -2.78
C VAL A 19 -10.24 0.92 -4.09
N LYS A 20 -11.26 0.36 -4.73
CA LYS A 20 -11.15 -0.30 -6.02
C LYS A 20 -10.69 0.66 -7.12
N ALA A 21 -11.29 1.85 -7.21
CA ALA A 21 -10.90 2.85 -8.20
C ALA A 21 -9.47 3.36 -8.00
N PHE A 22 -9.04 3.50 -6.74
CA PHE A 22 -7.67 3.86 -6.39
C PHE A 22 -6.67 2.80 -6.92
N PHE A 23 -6.91 1.51 -6.64
CA PHE A 23 -6.07 0.41 -7.12
C PHE A 23 -6.25 0.05 -8.61
N GLN A 24 -7.19 0.71 -9.31
CA GLN A 24 -7.31 0.60 -10.78
C GLN A 24 -6.42 1.62 -11.51
N THR A 25 -5.97 2.67 -10.83
CA THR A 25 -5.16 3.74 -11.45
C THR A 25 -3.70 3.32 -11.51
N ASP A 26 -3.18 2.84 -10.38
CA ASP A 26 -1.83 2.31 -10.24
C ASP A 26 -1.93 0.91 -9.63
N SER A 27 -1.10 -0.01 -10.10
CA SER A 27 -0.99 -1.35 -9.55
C SER A 27 -0.49 -1.31 -8.10
N ALA A 28 -0.75 -2.38 -7.35
CA ALA A 28 -0.32 -2.46 -5.95
C ALA A 28 1.21 -2.39 -5.84
N SER A 29 1.95 -2.91 -6.82
CA SER A 29 3.42 -2.81 -6.86
C SER A 29 3.89 -1.38 -7.13
N GLU A 30 3.21 -0.63 -7.99
CA GLU A 30 3.52 0.78 -8.28
C GLU A 30 3.29 1.66 -7.06
N ILE A 31 2.17 1.46 -6.35
CA ILE A 31 1.84 2.19 -5.11
C ILE A 31 2.86 1.88 -4.01
N ILE A 32 3.13 0.60 -3.76
CA ILE A 32 4.08 0.18 -2.73
C ILE A 32 5.50 0.63 -3.06
N GLY A 33 5.91 0.56 -4.34
CA GLY A 33 7.19 1.07 -4.81
C GLY A 33 7.35 2.57 -4.60
N SER A 34 6.30 3.34 -4.88
CA SER A 34 6.31 4.81 -4.67
C SER A 34 6.39 5.18 -3.19
N LEU A 35 5.63 4.50 -2.33
CA LEU A 35 5.71 4.67 -0.88
C LEU A 35 7.09 4.30 -0.33
N HIS A 36 7.65 3.19 -0.81
CA HIS A 36 9.00 2.74 -0.46
C HIS A 36 10.05 3.80 -0.80
N PHE A 37 9.99 4.37 -2.01
CA PHE A 37 10.92 5.43 -2.43
C PHE A 37 10.82 6.69 -1.56
N MET A 38 9.60 7.15 -1.25
CA MET A 38 9.40 8.32 -0.39
C MET A 38 9.93 8.10 1.03
N VAL A 39 9.66 6.93 1.62
CA VAL A 39 10.13 6.61 2.97
C VAL A 39 11.65 6.43 3.00
N GLU A 40 12.26 5.78 2.01
CA GLU A 40 13.73 5.73 1.94
C GLU A 40 14.34 7.11 1.78
N SER A 41 13.77 7.95 0.92
CA SER A 41 14.25 9.33 0.72
C SER A 41 14.22 10.10 2.04
N LEU A 42 13.13 9.99 2.82
CA LEU A 42 13.02 10.59 4.15
C LEU A 42 14.06 10.02 5.13
N LEU A 43 14.16 8.69 5.20
CA LEU A 43 15.07 7.99 6.09
C LEU A 43 16.54 8.25 5.79
N PHE A 44 16.93 8.63 4.57
CA PHE A 44 18.34 8.86 4.22
C PHE A 44 18.71 10.33 3.96
N THR A 45 17.73 11.23 3.91
CA THR A 45 17.97 12.67 3.68
C THR A 45 17.83 13.50 4.96
N GLU A 46 16.88 13.16 5.83
CA GLU A 46 16.62 13.96 7.02
C GLU A 46 17.31 13.39 8.26
N ASN A 47 17.84 14.26 9.12
CA ASN A 47 18.25 13.88 10.46
C ASN A 47 17.01 13.68 11.35
N LEU A 48 16.30 12.58 11.13
CA LEU A 48 15.16 12.16 11.97
C LEU A 48 15.60 11.96 13.42
N VAL A 49 15.05 12.79 14.30
CA VAL A 49 15.19 12.64 15.75
C VAL A 49 14.51 11.33 16.14
N ASN A 50 15.21 10.49 16.92
CA ASN A 50 14.78 9.16 17.39
C ASN A 50 14.85 8.00 16.39
N VAL A 51 15.31 8.19 15.15
CA VAL A 51 15.57 7.07 14.21
C VAL A 51 17.07 6.93 13.98
N GLY A 52 17.68 5.98 14.69
CA GLY A 52 19.10 5.67 14.55
C GLY A 52 19.44 5.03 13.20
N PRO A 53 20.73 5.04 12.78
CA PRO A 53 21.17 4.47 11.51
C PRO A 53 20.74 3.01 11.29
N GLU A 54 20.87 2.17 12.31
CA GLU A 54 20.46 0.76 12.22
C GLU A 54 18.95 0.60 12.01
N MET A 55 18.15 1.44 12.67
CA MET A 55 16.69 1.45 12.51
C MET A 55 16.28 1.87 11.10
N ARG A 56 16.99 2.85 10.49
CA ARG A 56 16.75 3.28 9.10
C ARG A 56 16.97 2.13 8.13
N VAL A 57 18.09 1.42 8.28
CA VAL A 57 18.42 0.24 7.46
C VAL A 57 17.38 -0.85 7.66
N HIS A 58 16.95 -1.11 8.90
CA HIS A 58 15.91 -2.10 9.18
C HIS A 58 14.59 -1.76 8.50
N ILE A 59 14.10 -0.53 8.64
CA ILE A 59 12.85 -0.06 8.00
C ILE A 59 12.97 -0.17 6.48
N ALA A 60 14.07 0.32 5.90
CA ALA A 60 14.32 0.25 4.46
C ALA A 60 14.28 -1.21 3.93
N ASN A 61 14.87 -2.15 4.67
CA ASN A 61 14.85 -3.56 4.31
C ASN A 61 13.45 -4.19 4.40
N GLN A 62 12.66 -3.85 5.41
CA GLN A 62 11.27 -4.31 5.50
C GLN A 62 10.43 -3.80 4.31
N LEU A 63 10.63 -2.55 3.91
CA LEU A 63 9.95 -1.98 2.75
C LEU A 63 10.37 -2.65 1.43
N ARG A 64 11.66 -2.97 1.26
CA ARG A 64 12.14 -3.76 0.12
C ARG A 64 11.45 -5.13 0.03
N VAL A 65 11.27 -5.81 1.16
CA VAL A 65 10.57 -7.11 1.22
C VAL A 65 9.09 -6.94 0.86
N ALA A 66 8.41 -5.91 1.38
CA ALA A 66 7.02 -5.63 1.05
C ALA A 66 6.83 -5.34 -0.45
N ASN A 67 7.73 -4.56 -1.04
CA ASN A 67 7.71 -4.28 -2.48
C ASN A 67 7.92 -5.56 -3.31
N LEU A 68 8.89 -6.40 -2.94
CA LEU A 68 9.14 -7.68 -3.60
C LEU A 68 7.90 -8.60 -3.54
N ILE A 69 7.25 -8.72 -2.37
CA ILE A 69 6.04 -9.54 -2.22
C ILE A 69 4.91 -9.02 -3.11
N SER A 70 4.73 -7.70 -3.21
CA SER A 70 3.72 -7.09 -4.07
C SER A 70 3.95 -7.42 -5.55
N GLN A 71 5.18 -7.24 -6.02
CA GLN A 71 5.60 -7.57 -7.39
C GLN A 71 5.42 -9.06 -7.70
N LEU A 72 5.81 -9.94 -6.76
CA LEU A 72 5.59 -11.37 -6.91
C LEU A 72 4.10 -11.70 -7.02
N GLY A 73 3.26 -11.10 -6.17
CA GLY A 73 1.81 -11.29 -6.23
C GLY A 73 1.21 -10.90 -7.59
N GLU A 74 1.69 -9.83 -8.20
CA GLU A 74 1.28 -9.43 -9.55
C GLU A 74 1.77 -10.40 -10.62
N CYS A 75 3.05 -10.79 -10.56
CA CYS A 75 3.61 -11.81 -11.45
C CYS A 75 2.81 -13.11 -11.39
N TYR A 76 2.47 -13.60 -10.20
CA TYR A 76 1.65 -14.81 -10.05
C TYR A 76 0.24 -14.64 -10.63
N ARG A 77 -0.41 -13.48 -10.45
CA ARG A 77 -1.73 -13.20 -11.05
C ARG A 77 -1.68 -13.19 -12.57
N LEU A 78 -0.62 -12.64 -13.17
CA LEU A 78 -0.42 -12.62 -14.62
C LEU A 78 -0.18 -14.02 -15.21
N HIS A 79 0.44 -14.94 -14.45
CA HIS A 79 0.75 -16.30 -14.90
C HIS A 79 -0.35 -17.32 -14.57
N ALA A 80 -1.14 -17.12 -13.52
CA ALA A 80 -2.25 -17.99 -13.15
C ALA A 80 -3.52 -17.77 -14.00
N GLY A 81 -3.58 -16.68 -14.77
CA GLY A 81 -4.67 -16.37 -15.71
C GLY A 81 -4.49 -16.95 -17.12
N LYS A 82 -3.55 -17.89 -17.33
CA LYS A 82 -3.35 -18.62 -18.59
C LYS A 82 -3.82 -20.06 -18.46
#